data_AF-A0A534V6W8-F1
#
_entry.id   AF-A0A534V6W8-F1
#
_cell.length_a   1.000
_cell.length_b   1.000
_cell.length_c   1.000
_cell.angle_alpha   90.00
_cell.angle_beta   90.00
_cell.angle_gamma   90.00
#
_symmetry.space_group_name_H-M   'P 1'
#
loop_
_entity.id
_entity.type
_entity.pdbx_description
1 polymer ?
#
loop_
_entity_poly.entity_id
_entity_poly.type
_entity_poly.pdbx_seq_one_letter_code
_entity_poly.pdbx_strand_id
1 'polypeptide(L)'
;MPNREFRARLEMGLARIAFMHKQWVEAERRYNEVVERYSNTTAAPEAIYWRGVSRYKATNDHAVLSKIADELKEKYPGSVWTLKASIWSH
;
A
#
# COMPACT_ATOMS: atom_id res chain seq x y z
N MET A 1 15.92 19.11 0.67
CA MET A 1 15.30 17.80 1.04
C MET A 1 13.88 17.80 0.50
N PRO A 2 13.45 16.82 -0.31
CA PRO A 2 12.10 16.85 -0.86
C PRO A 2 11.10 16.56 0.26
N ASN A 3 10.50 17.63 0.80
CA ASN A 3 9.55 17.60 1.93
C ASN A 3 8.43 16.55 1.76
N ARG A 4 8.09 16.16 0.52
CA ARG A 4 7.08 15.13 0.23
C ARG A 4 7.54 13.71 0.53
N GLU A 5 8.78 13.32 0.23
CA GLU A 5 9.29 11.97 0.52
C GLU A 5 9.33 11.72 2.03
N PHE A 6 9.81 12.72 2.79
CA PHE A 6 9.85 12.63 4.25
C PHE A 6 8.43 12.53 4.85
N ARG A 7 7.50 13.36 4.39
CA ARG A 7 6.09 13.30 4.81
C ARG A 7 5.42 11.98 4.43
N ALA A 8 5.68 11.47 3.22
CA ALA A 8 5.15 10.19 2.78
C ALA A 8 5.61 9.06 3.71
N ARG A 9 6.90 9.03 4.09
CA ARG A 9 7.41 8.04 5.05
C ARG A 9 6.82 8.18 6.44
N LEU A 10 6.57 9.40 6.92
CA LEU A 10 5.89 9.63 8.20
C LEU A 10 4.47 9.06 8.18
N GLU A 11 3.68 9.40 7.16
CA GLU A 11 2.30 8.91 7.00
C GLU A 11 2.27 7.39 6.81
N MET A 12 3.23 6.83 6.07
CA MET A 12 3.38 5.38 5.92
C MET A 12 3.71 4.72 7.27
N GLY A 13 4.53 5.36 8.11
CA GLY A 13 4.78 4.94 9.49
C GLY A 13 3.53 4.94 10.37
N LEU A 14 2.67 5.96 10.25
CA LEU A 14 1.39 6.01 10.98
C LEU A 14 0.45 4.89 10.53
N ALA A 15 0.35 4.65 9.22
CA ALA A 15 -0.40 3.52 8.68
C ALA A 15 0.14 2.18 9.19
N ARG A 16 1.47 2.07 9.32
CA ARG A 16 2.15 0.89 9.86
C ARG A 16 1.80 0.64 11.32
N ILE A 17 1.73 1.68 12.13
CA ILE A 17 1.32 1.58 13.54
C ILE A 17 -0.11 1.05 13.61
N ALA A 18 -1.05 1.61 12.84
CA ALA A 18 -2.43 1.11 12.79
C ALA A 18 -2.49 -0.38 12.40
N PHE A 19 -1.68 -0.79 11.43
CA PHE A 19 -1.56 -2.20 11.03
C PHE A 19 -1.02 -3.09 12.16
N MET A 20 0.01 -2.64 12.89
CA MET A 20 0.55 -3.38 14.05
C MET A 20 -0.46 -3.51 15.18
N HIS A 21 -1.32 -2.51 15.37
CA HIS A 21 -2.42 -2.53 16.32
C HIS A 21 -3.64 -3.36 15.85
N LYS A 22 -3.51 -4.09 14.73
CA LYS A 22 -4.60 -4.89 14.12
C LYS A 22 -5.81 -4.04 13.69
N GLN A 23 -5.64 -2.73 13.55
CA GLN A 23 -6.67 -1.82 13.07
C GLN A 23 -6.68 -1.82 11.54
N TRP A 24 -7.10 -2.93 10.95
CA TRP A 24 -6.98 -3.17 9.50
C TRP A 24 -7.70 -2.11 8.65
N VAL A 25 -8.91 -1.71 9.04
CA VAL A 25 -9.71 -0.70 8.34
C VAL A 25 -9.04 0.68 8.39
N GLU A 26 -8.52 1.07 9.55
CA GLU A 26 -7.82 2.36 9.69
C GLU A 26 -6.48 2.33 8.95
N ALA A 27 -5.75 1.22 9.02
CA ALA A 27 -4.52 1.02 8.25
C ALA A 27 -4.78 1.15 6.74
N GLU A 28 -5.81 0.49 6.22
CA GLU A 28 -6.24 0.60 4.82
C GLU A 28 -6.51 2.06 4.43
N ARG A 29 -7.30 2.78 5.24
CA ARG A 29 -7.63 4.19 5.02
C ARG A 29 -6.37 5.06 4.97
N ARG A 30 -5.44 4.87 5.91
CA ARG A 30 -4.17 5.61 5.99
C ARG A 30 -3.27 5.30 4.79
N TYR A 31 -3.15 4.03 4.41
CA TYR A 31 -2.40 3.65 3.22
C TYR A 31 -3.01 4.28 1.96
N ASN A 32 -4.34 4.32 1.85
CA ASN A 32 -4.99 4.99 0.73
C ASN A 32 -4.65 6.49 0.67
N GLU A 33 -4.68 7.20 1.82
CA GLU A 33 -4.25 8.60 1.87
C GLU A 33 -2.80 8.79 1.42
N VAL A 34 -1.91 7.85 1.73
CA VAL A 34 -0.52 7.91 1.27
C VAL A 34 -0.43 7.79 -0.24
N VAL A 35 -1.20 6.88 -0.84
CA VAL A 35 -1.24 6.69 -2.30
C VAL A 35 -1.80 7.94 -3.00
N GLU A 36 -2.88 8.51 -2.48
CA GLU A 36 -3.52 9.69 -3.08
C GLU A 36 -2.66 10.96 -2.95
N ARG A 37 -2.08 11.20 -1.77
CA ARG A 37 -1.31 12.42 -1.50
C ARG A 37 0.14 12.35 -1.98
N TYR A 38 0.71 11.14 -2.06
CA TYR A 38 2.12 10.92 -2.34
C TYR A 38 2.36 9.93 -3.49
N SER A 39 1.45 9.86 -4.46
CA SER A 39 1.58 9.02 -5.68
C SER A 39 2.91 9.15 -6.43
N ASN A 40 3.57 10.30 -6.34
CA ASN A 40 4.85 10.56 -7.01
C ASN A 40 6.09 10.18 -6.16
N THR A 41 5.89 9.48 -5.04
CA THR A 41 6.95 9.08 -4.09
C THR A 41 7.23 7.59 -4.12
N THR A 42 8.40 7.20 -3.62
CA THR A 42 8.75 5.78 -3.46
C THR A 42 7.86 5.02 -2.47
N ALA A 43 7.16 5.74 -1.59
CA ALA A 43 6.21 5.19 -0.63
C ALA A 43 4.84 4.85 -1.22
N ALA A 44 4.49 5.36 -2.41
CA ALA A 44 3.21 5.06 -3.05
C ALA A 44 3.02 3.56 -3.37
N PRO A 45 3.95 2.88 -4.08
CA PRO A 45 3.79 1.46 -4.35
C PRO A 45 3.83 0.60 -3.07
N GLU A 46 4.57 1.03 -2.05
CA GLU A 46 4.56 0.38 -0.73
C GLU A 46 3.18 0.49 -0.05
N ALA A 47 2.59 1.68 -0.08
CA ALA A 47 1.27 1.92 0.50
C ALA A 47 0.17 1.13 -0.23
N ILE A 48 0.21 1.03 -1.56
CA ILE A 48 -0.75 0.20 -2.33
C ILE A 48 -0.67 -1.26 -1.87
N TYR A 49 0.55 -1.81 -1.74
CA TYR A 49 0.76 -3.17 -1.28
C TYR A 49 0.17 -3.39 0.12
N TRP A 50 0.52 -2.53 1.08
CA TRP A 50 0.03 -2.68 2.45
C TRP A 50 -1.46 -2.38 2.60
N ARG A 51 -2.05 -1.52 1.75
CA ARG A 51 -3.51 -1.34 1.65
C ARG A 51 -4.18 -2.67 1.32
N GLY A 52 -3.68 -3.37 0.30
CA GLY A 52 -4.15 -4.70 -0.09
C GLY A 52 -4.03 -5.73 1.02
N VAL A 53 -2.88 -5.79 1.69
CA VAL A 53 -2.65 -6.71 2.83
C VAL A 53 -3.58 -6.38 4.00
N SER A 54 -3.78 -5.10 4.31
CA SER A 54 -4.68 -4.66 5.39
C SER A 54 -6.11 -5.09 5.10
N ARG A 55 -6.59 -4.83 3.87
CA ARG A 55 -7.92 -5.22 3.44
C ARG A 55 -8.10 -6.74 3.43
N TYR A 56 -7.11 -7.49 2.92
CA TYR A 56 -7.09 -8.96 3.03
C TYR A 56 -7.16 -9.43 4.49
N LYS A 57 -6.44 -8.81 5.42
CA LYS A 57 -6.54 -9.14 6.86
C LYS A 57 -7.90 -8.78 7.47
N ALA A 58 -8.59 -7.77 6.93
CA ALA A 58 -9.91 -7.36 7.38
C ALA A 58 -11.03 -8.29 6.87
N THR A 59 -10.99 -8.65 5.59
CA THR A 59 -12.09 -9.36 4.89
C THR A 59 -11.79 -10.83 4.63
N ASN A 60 -10.53 -11.25 4.76
CA ASN A 60 -10.02 -12.56 4.36
C ASN A 60 -10.27 -12.89 2.87
N ASP A 61 -10.41 -11.85 2.05
CA ASP A 61 -10.75 -11.96 0.64
C ASP A 61 -9.50 -11.93 -0.24
N HIS A 62 -9.19 -13.07 -0.87
CA HIS A 62 -8.01 -13.20 -1.73
C HIS A 62 -8.13 -12.43 -3.06
N ALA A 63 -9.35 -12.12 -3.52
CA ALA A 63 -9.55 -11.38 -4.77
C ALA A 63 -9.04 -9.92 -4.66
N VAL A 64 -8.99 -9.37 -3.45
CA VAL A 64 -8.37 -8.07 -3.18
C VAL A 64 -6.89 -8.05 -3.58
N LEU A 65 -6.13 -9.10 -3.27
CA LEU A 65 -4.68 -9.12 -3.54
C LEU A 65 -4.40 -9.12 -5.04
N SER A 66 -5.20 -9.84 -5.82
CA SER A 66 -5.10 -9.88 -7.28
C SER A 66 -5.36 -8.51 -7.91
N LYS A 67 -6.40 -7.79 -7.45
CA LYS A 67 -6.68 -6.42 -7.89
C LYS A 67 -5.54 -5.44 -7.57
N ILE A 68 -4.91 -5.61 -6.41
CA ILE A 68 -3.81 -4.76 -5.96
C ILE A 68 -2.53 -5.04 -6.78
N ALA A 69 -2.30 -6.31 -7.14
CA ALA A 69 -1.20 -6.69 -8.01
C ALA A 69 -1.35 -6.07 -9.40
N ASP A 70 -2.55 -6.08 -9.96
CA ASP A 70 -2.85 -5.44 -11.25
C ASP A 70 -2.64 -3.92 -11.17
N GLU A 71 -3.18 -3.25 -10.14
CA GLU A 71 -2.98 -1.81 -9.95
C GLU A 71 -1.49 -1.44 -9.82
N LEU A 72 -0.71 -2.24 -9.08
CA LEU A 72 0.74 -2.03 -8.93
C LEU A 72 1.48 -2.22 -10.25
N LYS A 73 1.07 -3.20 -11.05
CA LYS A 73 1.65 -3.48 -12.36
C LYS A 73 1.36 -2.35 -13.35
N GLU A 74 0.15 -1.80 -13.33
CA GLU A 74 -0.22 -0.67 -14.19
C GLU A 74 0.45 0.64 -13.78
N LYS A 75 0.40 0.98 -12.48
CA LYS A 75 0.90 2.28 -11.98
C LYS A 75 2.41 2.30 -11.74
N TYR A 76 2.99 1.18 -11.30
CA TYR A 76 4.39 1.09 -10.86
C TYR A 76 5.09 -0.19 -11.34
N PRO A 77 5.14 -0.48 -12.64
CA PRO A 77 5.66 -1.75 -13.17
C PRO A 77 7.11 -2.08 -12.73
N GLY A 78 7.94 -1.06 -12.48
CA GLY A 78 9.35 -1.21 -12.07
C GLY A 78 9.60 -1.27 -10.57
N SER A 79 8.56 -1.28 -9.72
CA SER A 79 8.73 -1.27 -8.27
C SER A 79 8.95 -2.66 -7.69
N VAL A 80 9.77 -2.76 -6.63
CA VAL A 80 9.98 -4.02 -5.87
C VAL A 80 8.65 -4.54 -5.30
N TRP A 81 7.71 -3.65 -4.99
CA TRP A 81 6.38 -4.01 -4.50
C TRP A 81 5.51 -4.69 -5.55
N THR A 82 5.68 -4.30 -6.82
CA THR A 82 5.02 -4.94 -7.96
C THR A 82 5.53 -6.36 -8.12
N LEU A 83 6.84 -6.57 -8.07
CA LEU A 83 7.42 -7.92 -8.10
C LEU A 83 6.89 -8.81 -6.97
N LYS A 84 6.75 -8.26 -5.75
CA LYS A 84 6.15 -8.97 -4.61
C LYS A 84 4.66 -9.27 -4.83
N ALA A 85 3.91 -8.32 -5.37
CA ALA A 85 2.48 -8.47 -5.63
C ALA A 85 2.19 -9.38 -6.83
N SER A 86 3.13 -9.55 -7.77
CA SER A 86 3.00 -10.48 -8.90
C SER A 86 2.72 -11.92 -8.47
N ILE A 87 3.09 -12.32 -7.25
CA ILE A 87 2.76 -13.64 -6.68
C ILE A 87 1.25 -13.80 -6.48
N TRP A 88 0.52 -12.71 -6.34
CA TRP A 88 -0.94 -12.68 -6.16
C TRP A 88 -1.71 -12.43 -7.47
N SER A 89 -1.01 -12.06 -8.54
CA SER A 89 -1.56 -12.01 -9.89
C SER A 89 -1.58 -13.44 -10.42
N HIS A 90 -2.77 -13.99 -10.68
CA HIS A 90 -2.93 -15.31 -11.31
C HIS A 90 -3.00 -15.16 -12.82
#